data_AF-A0A3B9SPC6-F1
#
_entry.id   AF-A0A3B9SPC6-F1
#
_cell.length_a   1.000
_cell.length_b   1.000
_cell.length_c   1.000
_cell.angle_alpha   90.00
_cell.angle_beta   90.00
_cell.angle_gamma   90.00
#
_symmetry.space_group_name_H-M   'P 1'
#
loop_
_entity.id
_entity.type
_entity.pdbx_description
1 polymer ?
#
loop_
_entity_poly.entity_id
_entity_poly.type
_entity_poly.pdbx_seq_one_letter_code
_entity_poly.pdbx_strand_id
1 'polypeptide(L)'
;MGTVFEPKIVAFLCNWCSYAGADLAGSTRREYPPNVFVIRVPCSGRVGPEQVLRAFLRGADGVLVAGCHPGDCHYLKGNLAAERRVKSLYWLIDLLNIDRRRFRLEWISASEGAKFASVAREFTKDVRGLGPSNIRLSEADYQTALRMASWMEALDAVSESVERGEEPPCKGVVFSQAFRLSVPYRSQVPAAQSWIVADPSLCVGCRICEAVCSLKHEGEVNPALARLRIVNESTGPLARIKCLQDVCRQCKGADCVAACPTGALHVDPVTGARVIDGNLCIGCRNCEEACQWKMISYAPAKNVCFKCDLCGGDPACVDACPAGALKLVVTERSATDDAVRMAG
;
A
#
# COMPACT_ATOMS: atom_id res chain seq x y z
N MET A 1 -46.98 -12.87 -0.44
CA MET A 1 -45.99 -13.64 0.36
C MET A 1 -44.62 -13.11 0.00
N GLY A 2 -43.95 -12.39 0.90
CA GLY A 2 -42.60 -11.90 0.64
C GLY A 2 -41.67 -13.08 0.40
N THR A 3 -40.85 -13.02 -0.64
CA THR A 3 -39.85 -14.05 -0.94
C THR A 3 -38.93 -14.21 0.27
N VAL A 4 -38.92 -15.40 0.87
CA VAL A 4 -38.02 -15.70 2.00
C VAL A 4 -36.58 -15.54 1.49
N PHE A 5 -35.81 -14.67 2.15
CA PHE A 5 -34.42 -14.43 1.79
C PHE A 5 -33.59 -15.71 1.99
N GLU A 6 -32.91 -16.14 0.92
CA GLU A 6 -31.94 -17.23 0.98
C GLU A 6 -30.53 -16.69 0.74
N PRO A 7 -29.63 -16.77 1.73
CA PRO A 7 -28.31 -16.16 1.64
C PRO A 7 -27.39 -16.94 0.68
N LYS A 8 -26.55 -16.25 -0.08
CA LYS A 8 -25.49 -16.88 -0.89
C LYS A 8 -24.24 -17.06 -0.04
N ILE A 9 -23.89 -18.30 0.30
CA ILE A 9 -22.72 -18.60 1.12
C ILE A 9 -21.60 -19.16 0.24
N VAL A 10 -20.43 -18.55 0.27
CA VAL A 10 -19.23 -19.08 -0.39
C VAL A 10 -18.39 -19.82 0.65
N ALA A 11 -18.12 -21.10 0.43
CA ALA A 11 -17.37 -21.96 1.35
C ALA A 11 -16.04 -22.41 0.74
N PHE A 12 -14.92 -21.89 1.23
CA PHE A 12 -13.59 -22.36 0.85
C PHE A 12 -13.20 -23.57 1.69
N LEU A 13 -13.10 -24.74 1.07
CA LEU A 13 -12.79 -25.99 1.77
C LEU A 13 -11.41 -26.50 1.38
N CYS A 14 -10.60 -26.86 2.39
CA CYS A 14 -9.33 -27.53 2.11
C CYS A 14 -9.56 -28.91 1.49
N ASN A 15 -8.71 -29.24 0.53
CA ASN A 15 -8.76 -30.46 -0.25
C ASN A 15 -8.76 -31.74 0.61
N TRP A 16 -7.93 -31.75 1.65
CA TRP A 16 -7.56 -32.97 2.36
C TRP A 16 -8.54 -33.35 3.48
N CYS A 17 -9.12 -32.36 4.14
CA CYS A 17 -9.98 -32.57 5.30
C CYS A 17 -11.40 -32.08 5.02
N SER A 18 -11.62 -30.77 4.94
CA SER A 18 -12.98 -30.21 4.96
C SER A 18 -13.77 -30.52 3.68
N TYR A 19 -13.10 -30.59 2.53
CA TYR A 19 -13.74 -31.02 1.27
C TYR A 19 -14.15 -32.49 1.35
N ALA A 20 -13.28 -33.37 1.87
CA ALA A 20 -13.61 -34.77 2.11
C ALA A 20 -14.72 -34.94 3.17
N GLY A 21 -14.76 -34.08 4.19
CA GLY A 21 -15.86 -34.01 5.15
C GLY A 21 -17.20 -33.63 4.48
N ALA A 22 -17.17 -32.69 3.53
CA ALA A 22 -18.34 -32.36 2.72
C ALA A 22 -18.79 -33.53 1.81
N ASP A 23 -17.85 -34.23 1.19
CA ASP A 23 -18.13 -35.45 0.41
C ASP A 23 -18.74 -36.55 1.28
N LEU A 24 -18.22 -36.73 2.51
CA LEU A 24 -18.76 -37.68 3.49
C LEU A 24 -20.18 -37.30 3.93
N ALA A 25 -20.46 -35.99 4.09
CA ALA A 25 -21.82 -35.53 4.36
C ALA A 25 -22.77 -35.93 3.22
N GLY A 26 -22.34 -35.80 1.97
CA GLY A 26 -23.10 -36.24 0.79
C GLY A 26 -23.32 -37.76 0.76
N SER A 27 -22.27 -38.55 0.92
CA SER A 27 -22.34 -40.02 0.85
C SER A 27 -23.16 -40.64 1.99
N THR A 28 -23.15 -40.00 3.17
CA THR A 28 -23.98 -40.38 4.33
C THR A 28 -25.36 -39.71 4.34
N ARG A 29 -25.75 -39.05 3.23
CA ARG A 29 -27.06 -38.40 3.02
C ARG A 29 -27.43 -37.42 4.13
N ARG A 30 -26.45 -36.64 4.60
CA ARG A 30 -26.66 -35.57 5.58
C ARG A 30 -27.16 -34.33 4.85
N GLU A 31 -28.36 -33.91 5.19
CA GLU A 31 -28.95 -32.71 4.59
C GLU A 31 -28.38 -31.43 5.19
N TYR A 32 -28.13 -30.45 4.32
CA TYR A 32 -27.78 -29.08 4.65
C TYR A 32 -28.34 -28.14 3.57
N PRO A 33 -28.44 -26.82 3.82
CA PRO A 33 -29.06 -25.89 2.90
C PRO A 33 -28.30 -25.82 1.55
N PRO A 34 -29.02 -25.78 0.40
CA PRO A 34 -28.41 -25.88 -0.94
C PRO A 34 -27.70 -24.60 -1.39
N ASN A 35 -27.70 -23.56 -0.58
CA ASN A 35 -27.15 -22.23 -0.85
C ASN A 35 -25.71 -22.04 -0.33
N VAL A 36 -25.02 -23.15 -0.02
CA VAL A 36 -23.59 -23.19 0.31
C VAL A 36 -22.79 -23.63 -0.91
N PHE A 37 -22.09 -22.69 -1.54
CA PHE A 37 -21.30 -22.90 -2.75
C PHE A 37 -19.83 -23.20 -2.39
N VAL A 38 -19.43 -24.45 -2.60
CA VAL A 38 -18.09 -24.94 -2.26
C VAL A 38 -17.06 -24.54 -3.31
N ILE A 39 -15.97 -23.92 -2.86
CA ILE A 39 -14.74 -23.69 -3.63
C ILE A 39 -13.64 -24.56 -3.02
N ARG A 40 -13.16 -25.53 -3.78
CA ARG A 40 -12.06 -26.40 -3.37
C ARG A 40 -10.73 -25.66 -3.46
N VAL A 41 -9.96 -25.68 -2.38
CA VAL A 41 -8.59 -25.15 -2.34
C VAL A 41 -7.62 -26.22 -1.84
N PRO A 42 -6.34 -26.22 -2.24
CA PRO A 42 -5.39 -27.22 -1.74
C PRO A 42 -5.28 -27.21 -0.20
N CYS A 43 -5.27 -26.02 0.40
CA CYS A 43 -5.17 -25.81 1.84
C CYS A 43 -6.01 -24.59 2.26
N SER A 44 -6.54 -24.59 3.48
CA SER A 44 -7.14 -23.38 4.08
C SER A 44 -6.12 -22.24 4.17
N GLY A 45 -4.84 -22.56 4.34
CA GLY A 45 -3.73 -21.59 4.28
C GLY A 45 -3.55 -20.91 2.93
N ARG A 46 -4.26 -21.30 1.87
CA ARG A 46 -4.27 -20.57 0.59
C ARG A 46 -5.31 -19.45 0.56
N VAL A 47 -6.24 -19.46 1.51
CA VAL A 47 -7.32 -18.47 1.62
C VAL A 47 -6.84 -17.35 2.53
N GLY A 48 -6.53 -16.21 1.93
CA GLY A 48 -6.21 -14.97 2.61
C GLY A 48 -7.39 -14.01 2.64
N PRO A 49 -7.21 -12.82 3.24
CA PRO A 49 -8.28 -11.83 3.34
C PRO A 49 -8.80 -11.36 1.97
N GLU A 50 -7.95 -11.34 0.94
CA GLU A 50 -8.35 -10.99 -0.43
C GLU A 50 -9.50 -11.86 -0.94
N GLN A 51 -9.39 -13.20 -0.82
CA GLN A 51 -10.40 -14.10 -1.38
C GLN A 51 -11.74 -13.97 -0.66
N VAL A 52 -11.70 -13.72 0.66
CA VAL A 52 -12.89 -13.48 1.47
C VAL A 52 -13.57 -12.18 1.06
N LEU A 53 -12.81 -11.09 0.97
CA LEU A 53 -13.34 -9.78 0.57
C LEU A 53 -13.90 -9.81 -0.85
N ARG A 54 -13.22 -10.51 -1.77
CA ARG A 54 -13.68 -10.70 -3.15
C ARG A 54 -15.00 -11.48 -3.21
N ALA A 55 -15.23 -12.44 -2.32
CA ALA A 55 -16.50 -13.14 -2.25
C ALA A 55 -17.64 -12.18 -1.84
N PHE A 56 -17.43 -11.33 -0.81
CA PHE A 56 -18.42 -10.32 -0.43
C PHE A 56 -18.72 -9.33 -1.57
N LEU A 57 -17.71 -8.85 -2.27
CA LEU A 57 -17.85 -7.99 -3.46
C LEU A 57 -18.68 -8.60 -4.58
N ARG A 58 -18.55 -9.90 -4.77
CA ARG A 58 -19.30 -10.64 -5.79
C ARG A 58 -20.72 -11.00 -5.33
N GLY A 59 -21.14 -10.47 -4.19
CA GLY A 59 -22.50 -10.61 -3.66
C GLY A 59 -22.70 -11.84 -2.77
N ALA A 60 -21.65 -12.33 -2.12
CA ALA A 60 -21.81 -13.31 -1.04
C ALA A 60 -22.45 -12.65 0.18
N ASP A 61 -23.44 -13.33 0.77
CA ASP A 61 -24.06 -12.92 2.03
C ASP A 61 -23.28 -13.44 3.25
N GLY A 62 -22.53 -14.53 3.05
CA GLY A 62 -21.61 -15.08 4.04
C GLY A 62 -20.44 -15.83 3.40
N VAL A 63 -19.32 -15.89 4.10
CA VAL A 63 -18.11 -16.58 3.69
C VAL A 63 -17.66 -17.55 4.78
N LEU A 64 -17.57 -18.83 4.45
CA LEU A 64 -17.05 -19.89 5.31
C LEU A 64 -15.66 -20.29 4.81
N VAL A 65 -14.69 -20.39 5.70
CA VAL A 65 -13.39 -21.02 5.43
C VAL A 65 -13.27 -22.23 6.35
N ALA A 66 -13.03 -23.41 5.78
CA ALA A 66 -12.84 -24.61 6.57
C ALA A 66 -11.52 -25.33 6.22
N GLY A 67 -10.80 -25.74 7.26
CA GLY A 67 -9.53 -26.46 7.14
C GLY A 67 -9.44 -27.70 8.03
N CYS A 68 -8.29 -28.36 7.97
CA CYS A 68 -7.94 -29.42 8.91
C CYS A 68 -7.79 -28.86 10.33
N HIS A 69 -8.01 -29.70 11.35
CA HIS A 69 -7.72 -29.34 12.74
C HIS A 69 -6.27 -28.92 12.95
N PRO A 70 -5.99 -27.94 13.83
CA PRO A 70 -4.63 -27.61 14.25
C PRO A 70 -3.86 -28.86 14.68
N GLY A 71 -2.70 -29.11 14.06
CA GLY A 71 -1.93 -30.36 14.24
C GLY A 71 -2.10 -31.39 13.11
N ASP A 72 -3.26 -31.43 12.47
CA ASP A 72 -3.60 -32.42 11.42
C ASP A 72 -3.46 -31.86 10.00
N CYS A 73 -2.75 -30.74 9.83
CA CYS A 73 -2.61 -30.12 8.52
C CYS A 73 -1.75 -30.99 7.60
N HIS A 74 -2.27 -31.31 6.42
CA HIS A 74 -1.49 -32.02 5.39
C HIS A 74 -0.20 -31.29 5.00
N TYR A 75 -0.21 -29.94 5.05
CA TYR A 75 0.96 -29.10 4.79
C TYR A 75 1.60 -28.59 6.09
N LEU A 76 1.48 -29.36 7.18
CA LEU A 76 2.04 -29.12 8.52
C LEU A 76 1.47 -27.90 9.25
N LYS A 77 1.62 -26.69 8.71
CA LYS A 77 1.27 -25.42 9.37
C LYS A 77 0.34 -24.51 8.57
N GLY A 78 -0.19 -24.99 7.44
CA GLY A 78 -1.03 -24.17 6.55
C GLY A 78 -2.31 -23.66 7.20
N ASN A 79 -2.94 -24.44 8.07
CA ASN A 79 -4.12 -24.01 8.83
C ASN A 79 -3.78 -22.97 9.92
N LEU A 80 -2.63 -23.08 10.58
CA LEU A 80 -2.16 -22.07 11.54
C LEU A 80 -1.93 -20.71 10.86
N ALA A 81 -1.40 -20.71 9.62
CA ALA A 81 -1.30 -19.50 8.82
C ALA A 81 -2.68 -18.91 8.48
N ALA A 82 -3.67 -19.75 8.18
CA ALA A 82 -5.05 -19.30 7.97
C ALA A 82 -5.64 -18.67 9.25
N GLU A 83 -5.42 -19.28 10.41
CA GLU A 83 -5.88 -18.76 11.71
C GLU A 83 -5.29 -17.38 12.02
N ARG A 84 -3.98 -17.18 11.78
CA ARG A 84 -3.34 -15.86 11.94
C ARG A 84 -3.95 -14.82 11.01
N ARG A 85 -4.08 -15.12 9.72
CA ARG A 85 -4.67 -14.20 8.73
C ARG A 85 -6.12 -13.85 9.03
N VAL A 86 -6.87 -14.77 9.66
CA VAL A 86 -8.24 -14.51 10.07
C VAL A 86 -8.33 -13.45 11.16
N LYS A 87 -7.35 -13.37 12.08
CA LYS A 87 -7.29 -12.28 13.06
C LYS A 87 -7.20 -10.91 12.36
N SER A 88 -6.34 -10.84 11.35
CA SER A 88 -6.18 -9.66 10.49
C SER A 88 -7.45 -9.36 9.67
N LEU A 89 -8.10 -10.38 9.15
CA LEU A 89 -9.35 -10.24 8.40
C LEU A 89 -10.50 -9.68 9.25
N TYR A 90 -10.62 -10.05 10.53
CA TYR A 90 -11.68 -9.49 11.39
C TYR A 90 -11.58 -7.98 11.51
N TRP A 91 -10.36 -7.44 11.57
CA TRP A 91 -10.16 -6.00 11.60
C TRP A 91 -10.61 -5.33 10.28
N LEU A 92 -10.37 -5.95 9.13
CA LEU A 92 -10.86 -5.45 7.83
C LEU A 92 -12.39 -5.54 7.73
N ILE A 93 -12.98 -6.63 8.23
CA ILE A 93 -14.43 -6.83 8.28
C ILE A 93 -15.10 -5.71 9.09
N ASP A 94 -14.54 -5.37 10.26
CA ASP A 94 -15.07 -4.27 11.08
C ASP A 94 -14.94 -2.92 10.38
N LEU A 95 -13.79 -2.65 9.77
CA LEU A 95 -13.54 -1.39 9.07
C LEU A 95 -14.50 -1.18 7.90
N LEU A 96 -14.83 -2.26 7.18
CA LEU A 96 -15.79 -2.24 6.07
C LEU A 96 -17.24 -2.35 6.53
N ASN A 97 -17.49 -2.30 7.84
CA ASN A 97 -18.82 -2.39 8.45
C ASN A 97 -19.58 -3.66 8.03
N ILE A 98 -18.85 -4.76 7.86
CA ILE A 98 -19.39 -6.09 7.60
C ILE A 98 -19.67 -6.74 8.96
N ASP A 99 -20.89 -7.23 9.19
CA ASP A 99 -21.19 -7.97 10.42
C ASP A 99 -20.28 -9.21 10.51
N ARG A 100 -19.52 -9.32 11.60
CA ARG A 100 -18.57 -10.44 11.81
C ARG A 100 -19.23 -11.81 11.67
N ARG A 101 -20.53 -11.94 11.96
CA ARG A 101 -21.29 -13.20 11.81
C ARG A 101 -21.47 -13.63 10.35
N ARG A 102 -21.13 -12.78 9.37
CA ARG A 102 -21.08 -13.12 7.94
C ARG A 102 -19.78 -13.82 7.54
N PHE A 103 -18.78 -13.89 8.41
CA PHE A 103 -17.56 -14.66 8.18
C PHE A 103 -17.40 -15.73 9.25
N ARG A 104 -16.95 -16.92 8.87
CA ARG A 104 -16.64 -17.99 9.82
C ARG A 104 -15.43 -18.80 9.37
N LEU A 105 -14.51 -19.06 10.31
CA LEU A 105 -13.43 -20.03 10.17
C LEU A 105 -13.79 -21.29 10.98
N GLU A 106 -13.69 -22.47 10.37
CA GLU A 106 -13.98 -23.75 11.04
C GLU A 106 -12.93 -24.82 10.77
N TRP A 107 -12.84 -25.78 11.68
CA TRP A 107 -11.94 -26.92 11.58
C TRP A 107 -12.75 -28.21 11.44
N ILE A 108 -12.66 -28.84 10.27
CA ILE A 108 -13.46 -30.01 9.88
C ILE A 108 -12.54 -31.05 9.25
N SER A 109 -12.43 -32.22 9.89
CA SER A 109 -11.69 -33.39 9.43
C SER A 109 -12.41 -34.11 8.28
N ALA A 110 -11.70 -35.03 7.60
CA ALA A 110 -12.29 -35.86 6.56
C ALA A 110 -13.40 -36.80 7.06
N SER A 111 -13.37 -37.20 8.34
CA SER A 111 -14.37 -38.09 8.97
C SER A 111 -15.55 -37.34 9.61
N GLU A 112 -15.53 -36.01 9.59
CA GLU A 112 -16.49 -35.14 10.28
C GLU A 112 -17.66 -34.70 9.38
N GLY A 113 -18.23 -35.61 8.58
CA GLY A 113 -19.33 -35.26 7.66
C GLY A 113 -20.60 -34.75 8.35
N ALA A 114 -20.92 -35.28 9.54
CA ALA A 114 -22.03 -34.78 10.35
C ALA A 114 -21.79 -33.33 10.82
N LYS A 115 -20.54 -32.99 11.15
CA LYS A 115 -20.14 -31.64 11.58
C LYS A 115 -20.19 -30.64 10.43
N PHE A 116 -19.75 -31.04 9.23
CA PHE A 116 -19.90 -30.19 8.05
C PHE A 116 -21.36 -29.80 7.83
N ALA A 117 -22.28 -30.77 7.86
CA ALA A 117 -23.70 -30.51 7.69
C ALA A 117 -24.32 -29.68 8.83
N SER A 118 -23.84 -29.80 10.07
CA SER A 118 -24.29 -28.93 11.18
C SER A 118 -23.78 -27.51 11.02
N VAL A 119 -22.48 -27.33 10.76
CA VAL A 119 -21.85 -26.01 10.51
C VAL A 119 -22.53 -25.29 9.36
N ALA A 120 -22.77 -25.98 8.24
CA ALA A 120 -23.48 -25.40 7.10
C ALA A 120 -24.89 -24.92 7.46
N ARG A 121 -25.65 -25.72 8.23
CA ARG A 121 -26.99 -25.35 8.71
C ARG A 121 -26.96 -24.15 9.66
N GLU A 122 -26.09 -24.19 10.66
CA GLU A 122 -25.94 -23.14 11.66
C GLU A 122 -25.51 -21.83 11.03
N PHE A 123 -24.46 -21.86 10.20
CA PHE A 123 -23.98 -20.65 9.53
C PHE A 123 -25.02 -20.07 8.57
N THR A 124 -25.75 -20.92 7.85
CA THR A 124 -26.87 -20.46 7.01
C THR A 124 -27.97 -19.81 7.84
N LYS A 125 -28.31 -20.38 8.99
CA LYS A 125 -29.30 -19.79 9.91
C LYS A 125 -28.84 -18.42 10.41
N ASP A 126 -27.58 -18.30 10.81
CA ASP A 126 -27.01 -17.06 11.31
C ASP A 126 -27.03 -15.97 10.23
N VAL A 127 -26.55 -16.27 9.03
CA VAL A 127 -26.53 -15.31 7.91
C VAL A 127 -27.96 -14.96 7.47
N ARG A 128 -28.89 -15.92 7.46
CA ARG A 128 -30.30 -15.65 7.15
C ARG A 128 -30.92 -14.67 8.16
N GLY A 129 -30.57 -14.80 9.44
CA GLY A 129 -31.01 -13.88 10.50
C GLY A 129 -30.50 -12.45 10.35
N LEU A 130 -29.40 -12.24 9.62
CA LEU A 130 -28.86 -10.91 9.30
C LEU A 130 -29.56 -10.24 8.11
N GLY A 131 -30.34 -11.00 7.34
CA GLY A 131 -30.92 -10.52 6.09
C GLY A 131 -29.90 -10.38 4.94
N PRO A 132 -30.36 -9.88 3.78
CA PRO A 132 -29.51 -9.70 2.61
C PRO A 132 -28.35 -8.76 2.91
N SER A 133 -27.18 -9.13 2.39
CA SER A 133 -26.00 -8.29 2.44
C SER A 133 -26.22 -7.06 1.57
N ASN A 134 -26.20 -5.88 2.19
CA ASN A 134 -26.12 -4.60 1.49
C ASN A 134 -24.66 -4.21 1.18
N ILE A 135 -23.71 -5.15 1.32
CA ILE A 135 -22.29 -4.93 1.08
C ILE A 135 -22.09 -4.77 -0.43
N ARG A 136 -22.29 -3.55 -0.90
CA ARG A 136 -21.82 -3.07 -2.20
C ARG A 136 -20.48 -2.40 -1.95
N LEU A 137 -19.46 -3.22 -1.74
CA LEU A 137 -18.10 -2.71 -1.82
C LEU A 137 -17.94 -2.15 -3.24
N SER A 138 -17.67 -0.86 -3.35
CA SER A 138 -17.29 -0.28 -4.63
C SER A 138 -15.96 -0.90 -5.07
N GLU A 139 -15.62 -0.81 -6.35
CA GLU A 139 -14.28 -1.19 -6.80
C GLU A 139 -13.21 -0.42 -6.00
N ALA A 140 -13.48 0.81 -5.56
CA ALA A 140 -12.58 1.56 -4.70
C ALA A 140 -12.42 0.94 -3.29
N ASP A 141 -13.50 0.44 -2.68
CA ASP A 141 -13.45 -0.23 -1.38
C ASP A 141 -12.72 -1.58 -1.48
N TYR A 142 -12.92 -2.33 -2.58
CA TYR A 142 -12.17 -3.54 -2.87
C TYR A 142 -10.67 -3.28 -2.95
N GLN A 143 -10.28 -2.30 -3.76
CA GLN A 143 -8.87 -1.96 -3.96
C GLN A 143 -8.25 -1.47 -2.65
N THR A 144 -9.01 -0.79 -1.79
CA THR A 144 -8.57 -0.36 -0.46
C THR A 144 -8.37 -1.57 0.47
N ALA A 145 -9.34 -2.47 0.53
CA ALA A 145 -9.26 -3.67 1.36
C ALA A 145 -8.18 -4.66 0.88
N LEU A 146 -7.96 -4.77 -0.44
CA LEU A 146 -6.85 -5.52 -1.06
C LEU A 146 -5.48 -4.99 -0.63
N ARG A 147 -5.30 -3.66 -0.66
CA ARG A 147 -4.05 -3.03 -0.22
C ARG A 147 -3.77 -3.36 1.24
N MET A 148 -4.78 -3.25 2.08
CA MET A 148 -4.66 -3.52 3.51
C MET A 148 -4.43 -5.02 3.77
N ALA A 149 -5.13 -5.91 3.06
CA ALA A 149 -4.91 -7.35 3.11
C ALA A 149 -3.47 -7.74 2.73
N SER A 150 -2.94 -7.17 1.65
CA SER A 150 -1.55 -7.40 1.23
C SER A 150 -0.54 -6.90 2.27
N TRP A 151 -0.88 -5.81 2.96
CA TRP A 151 -0.08 -5.25 4.05
C TRP A 151 -0.08 -6.16 5.29
N MET A 152 -1.24 -6.74 5.60
CA MET A 152 -1.39 -7.67 6.73
C MET A 152 -0.71 -9.02 6.47
N GLU A 153 -0.77 -9.54 5.25
CA GLU A 153 -0.02 -10.76 4.88
C GLU A 153 1.50 -10.55 4.94
N ALA A 154 1.96 -9.35 4.56
CA ALA A 154 3.33 -8.91 4.72
C ALA A 154 3.75 -8.81 6.20
N LEU A 155 2.89 -8.25 7.07
CA LEU A 155 3.13 -8.20 8.51
C LEU A 155 3.16 -9.58 9.17
N ASP A 156 2.26 -10.49 8.76
CA ASP A 156 2.26 -11.88 9.24
C ASP A 156 3.57 -12.59 8.84
N ALA A 157 4.05 -12.39 7.61
CA ALA A 157 5.34 -12.93 7.16
C ALA A 157 6.53 -12.38 7.96
N VAL A 158 6.51 -11.09 8.32
CA VAL A 158 7.52 -10.47 9.20
C VAL A 158 7.43 -11.02 10.62
N SER A 159 6.22 -11.17 11.17
CA SER A 159 5.99 -11.78 12.48
C SER A 159 6.50 -13.22 12.53
N GLU A 160 6.28 -13.99 11.46
CA GLU A 160 6.78 -15.37 11.33
C GLU A 160 8.30 -15.47 11.27
N SER A 161 8.99 -14.47 10.69
CA SER A 161 10.45 -14.43 10.71
C SER A 161 11.00 -14.05 12.08
N VAL A 162 10.36 -13.11 12.78
CA VAL A 162 10.71 -12.72 14.16
C VAL A 162 10.51 -13.89 15.13
N GLU A 163 9.40 -14.62 15.04
CA GLU A 163 9.10 -15.79 15.89
C GLU A 163 10.07 -16.96 15.68
N ARG A 164 10.68 -17.08 14.48
CA ARG A 164 11.68 -18.11 14.17
C ARG A 164 13.11 -17.72 14.54
N GLY A 165 13.33 -16.52 15.09
CA GLY A 165 14.68 -16.01 15.36
C GLY A 165 15.53 -15.83 14.10
N GLU A 166 14.91 -15.84 12.93
CA GLU A 166 15.54 -15.56 11.64
C GLU A 166 15.65 -14.03 11.48
N GLU A 167 16.77 -13.53 10.93
CA GLU A 167 16.81 -12.12 10.51
C GLU A 167 15.65 -11.89 9.53
N PRO A 168 14.72 -10.97 9.84
CA PRO A 168 13.54 -10.76 9.00
C PRO A 168 14.00 -10.41 7.59
N PRO A 169 13.37 -10.98 6.55
CA PRO A 169 13.76 -10.74 5.18
C PRO A 169 13.65 -9.24 4.91
N CYS A 170 14.84 -8.62 4.93
CA CYS A 170 15.17 -7.25 4.56
C CYS A 170 14.48 -6.12 5.36
N LYS A 171 15.30 -5.38 6.13
CA LYS A 171 15.13 -3.93 6.30
C LYS A 171 15.00 -3.30 4.90
N GLY A 172 13.78 -2.98 4.46
CA GLY A 172 13.52 -2.20 3.24
C GLY A 172 12.61 -2.81 2.17
N VAL A 173 12.43 -4.14 2.08
CA VAL A 173 11.77 -4.72 0.88
C VAL A 173 10.26 -4.95 1.05
N VAL A 174 9.77 -5.15 2.27
CA VAL A 174 8.32 -5.33 2.51
C VAL A 174 7.56 -3.99 2.48
N PHE A 175 8.25 -2.88 2.75
CA PHE A 175 7.67 -1.54 2.70
C PHE A 175 7.65 -0.92 1.28
N SER A 176 8.50 -1.35 0.33
CA SER A 176 8.74 -0.60 -0.91
C SER A 176 8.00 -1.10 -2.17
N GLN A 177 7.33 -2.26 -2.13
CA GLN A 177 6.52 -2.74 -3.27
C GLN A 177 4.99 -2.73 -3.02
N ALA A 178 4.49 -3.08 -1.83
CA ALA A 178 3.04 -3.03 -1.53
C ALA A 178 2.51 -1.59 -1.44
N PHE A 179 3.38 -0.65 -1.05
CA PHE A 179 3.09 0.77 -1.03
C PHE A 179 2.99 1.41 -2.42
N ARG A 180 3.49 0.74 -3.46
CA ARG A 180 3.40 1.22 -4.86
C ARG A 180 1.98 1.21 -5.40
N LEU A 181 1.04 0.52 -4.75
CA LEU A 181 -0.32 0.35 -5.26
C LEU A 181 -1.41 1.07 -4.46
N SER A 182 -1.09 1.84 -3.41
CA SER A 182 -2.05 2.69 -2.69
C SER A 182 -2.40 3.97 -3.47
N VAL A 183 -3.23 3.80 -4.51
CA VAL A 183 -3.86 4.92 -5.26
C VAL A 183 -4.51 6.00 -4.36
N PRO A 184 -5.03 5.77 -3.12
CA PRO A 184 -5.57 6.86 -2.30
C PRO A 184 -4.50 7.81 -1.74
N TYR A 185 -3.25 7.37 -1.53
CA TYR A 185 -2.21 8.29 -1.08
C TYR A 185 -1.77 9.23 -2.21
N ARG A 186 -1.63 8.70 -3.44
CA ARG A 186 -1.25 9.52 -4.59
C ARG A 186 -2.28 10.63 -4.89
N SER A 187 -3.55 10.44 -4.53
CA SER A 187 -4.59 11.47 -4.62
C SER A 187 -4.59 12.48 -3.47
N GLN A 188 -4.01 12.16 -2.31
CA GLN A 188 -3.99 13.03 -1.12
C GLN A 188 -2.82 14.02 -1.12
N VAL A 189 -1.73 13.75 -1.85
CA VAL A 189 -0.65 14.72 -2.01
C VAL A 189 -1.02 15.66 -3.18
N PRO A 190 -1.41 16.92 -2.90
CA PRO A 190 -1.83 17.86 -3.93
C PRO A 190 -0.69 18.15 -4.90
N ALA A 191 -0.97 18.60 -6.13
CA ALA A 191 0.09 19.06 -7.03
C ALA A 191 0.90 20.19 -6.37
N ALA A 192 2.21 20.26 -6.66
CA ALA A 192 3.02 21.38 -6.19
C ALA A 192 2.58 22.65 -6.93
N GLN A 193 2.57 23.79 -6.23
CA GLN A 193 2.26 25.07 -6.87
C GLN A 193 3.40 25.55 -7.78
N SER A 194 4.60 24.99 -7.61
CA SER A 194 5.73 25.24 -8.49
C SER A 194 6.70 24.07 -8.56
N TRP A 195 7.49 24.03 -9.63
CA TRP A 195 8.60 23.10 -9.81
C TRP A 195 9.63 23.66 -10.78
N ILE A 196 10.85 23.12 -10.72
CA ILE A 196 11.92 23.50 -11.64
C ILE A 196 11.86 22.62 -12.88
N VAL A 197 11.88 23.23 -14.05
CA VAL A 197 12.05 22.57 -15.34
C VAL A 197 13.47 22.82 -15.84
N ALA A 198 14.11 21.75 -16.31
CA ALA A 198 15.43 21.79 -16.91
C ALA A 198 15.33 21.70 -18.43
N ASP A 199 16.10 22.56 -19.11
CA ASP A 199 16.33 22.48 -20.55
C ASP A 199 17.77 21.98 -20.80
N PRO A 200 17.95 20.72 -21.21
CA PRO A 200 19.28 20.17 -21.45
C PRO A 200 19.96 20.76 -22.70
N SER A 201 19.21 21.42 -23.61
CA SER A 201 19.79 22.04 -24.81
C SER A 201 20.59 23.32 -24.51
N LEU A 202 20.31 23.96 -23.37
CA LEU A 202 20.98 25.17 -22.91
C LEU A 202 22.10 24.88 -21.90
N CYS A 203 22.18 23.66 -21.38
CA CYS A 203 23.12 23.33 -20.32
C CYS A 203 24.56 23.21 -20.83
N VAL A 204 25.45 24.03 -20.29
CA VAL A 204 26.90 23.96 -20.57
C VAL A 204 27.70 23.22 -19.49
N GLY A 205 27.03 22.64 -18.49
CA GLY A 205 27.71 21.85 -17.45
C GLY A 205 28.60 22.63 -16.48
N CYS A 206 28.39 23.94 -16.31
CA CYS A 206 29.22 24.80 -15.45
C CYS A 206 29.10 24.52 -13.94
N ARG A 207 28.07 23.77 -13.50
CA ARG A 207 27.82 23.37 -12.10
C ARG A 207 27.65 24.49 -11.07
N ILE A 208 27.48 25.74 -11.52
CA ILE A 208 27.17 26.90 -10.65
C ILE A 208 25.93 26.64 -9.78
N CYS A 209 24.91 26.00 -10.37
CA CYS A 209 23.69 25.64 -9.67
C CYS A 209 23.89 24.65 -8.51
N GLU A 210 24.87 23.74 -8.59
CA GLU A 210 25.23 22.84 -7.48
C GLU A 210 25.97 23.61 -6.38
N ALA A 211 26.89 24.50 -6.76
CA ALA A 211 27.66 25.33 -5.84
C ALA A 211 26.75 26.29 -5.04
N VAL A 212 25.87 27.03 -5.72
CA VAL A 212 24.95 27.98 -5.07
C VAL A 212 23.92 27.26 -4.20
N CYS A 213 23.45 26.09 -4.63
CA CYS A 213 22.52 25.30 -3.84
C CYS A 213 23.14 24.85 -2.52
N SER A 214 24.33 24.23 -2.57
CA SER A 214 25.03 23.80 -1.34
C SER A 214 25.39 25.00 -0.46
N LEU A 215 25.86 26.10 -1.03
CA LEU A 215 26.15 27.31 -0.25
C LEU A 215 24.92 27.85 0.48
N LYS A 216 23.77 27.94 -0.18
CA LYS A 216 22.52 28.45 0.42
C LYS A 216 22.01 27.60 1.58
N HIS A 217 22.19 26.28 1.52
CA HIS A 217 21.59 25.37 2.51
C HIS A 217 22.56 24.83 3.55
N GLU A 218 23.85 24.72 3.21
CA GLU A 218 24.87 24.13 4.06
C GLU A 218 25.86 25.17 4.59
N GLY A 219 25.88 26.39 4.01
CA GLY A 219 26.84 27.44 4.35
C GLY A 219 28.22 27.24 3.73
N GLU A 220 28.41 26.18 2.94
CA GLU A 220 29.65 25.84 2.26
C GLU A 220 29.41 25.39 0.81
N VAL A 221 30.40 25.61 -0.06
CA VAL A 221 30.35 25.11 -1.43
C VAL A 221 30.76 23.64 -1.44
N ASN A 222 29.77 22.76 -1.45
CA ASN A 222 29.97 21.32 -1.48
C ASN A 222 28.96 20.68 -2.45
N PRO A 223 29.35 20.44 -3.72
CA PRO A 223 28.45 19.86 -4.70
C PRO A 223 27.80 18.56 -4.24
N ALA A 224 28.46 17.73 -3.43
CA ALA A 224 27.87 16.48 -2.92
C ALA A 224 26.63 16.71 -2.03
N LEU A 225 26.48 17.88 -1.41
CA LEU A 225 25.33 18.26 -0.60
C LEU A 225 24.30 19.13 -1.38
N ALA A 226 24.54 19.40 -2.66
CA ALA A 226 23.57 20.06 -3.51
C ALA A 226 22.29 19.22 -3.66
N ARG A 227 21.14 19.89 -3.71
CA ARG A 227 19.80 19.30 -3.83
C ARG A 227 19.36 19.04 -5.28
N LEU A 228 20.27 19.25 -6.23
CA LEU A 228 20.16 18.93 -7.66
C LEU A 228 21.50 18.37 -8.15
N ARG A 229 21.50 17.76 -9.34
CA ARG A 229 22.70 17.17 -9.94
C ARG A 229 22.88 17.55 -11.40
N ILE A 230 24.11 17.82 -11.81
CA ILE A 230 24.48 17.90 -13.21
C ILE A 230 25.21 16.62 -13.61
N VAL A 231 24.57 15.82 -14.45
CA VAL A 231 25.11 14.58 -14.97
C VAL A 231 25.32 14.70 -16.48
N ASN A 232 26.16 13.84 -17.04
CA ASN A 232 26.26 13.73 -18.49
C ASN A 232 25.39 12.58 -18.97
N GLU A 233 24.79 12.73 -20.15
CA GLU A 233 24.08 11.65 -20.82
C GLU A 233 25.02 10.44 -20.95
N SER A 234 24.57 9.30 -20.44
CA SER A 234 25.37 8.09 -20.31
C SER A 234 25.26 7.16 -21.51
N THR A 235 24.31 7.40 -22.41
CA THR A 235 24.00 6.52 -23.55
C THR A 235 23.66 7.34 -24.81
N GLY A 236 23.94 6.78 -25.98
CA GLY A 236 23.58 7.39 -27.26
C GLY A 236 24.67 8.27 -27.89
N PRO A 237 24.39 8.87 -29.06
CA PRO A 237 25.40 9.56 -29.88
C PRO A 237 25.98 10.83 -29.23
N LEU A 238 25.28 11.41 -28.26
CA LEU A 238 25.70 12.62 -27.54
C LEU A 238 26.24 12.29 -26.13
N ALA A 239 26.54 11.02 -25.87
CA ALA A 239 27.09 10.58 -24.60
C ALA A 239 28.33 11.42 -24.23
N ARG A 240 28.38 11.89 -22.98
CA ARG A 240 29.44 12.76 -22.41
C ARG A 240 29.48 14.21 -22.91
N ILE A 241 28.69 14.59 -23.91
CA ILE A 241 28.58 15.98 -24.41
C ILE A 241 27.32 16.64 -23.86
N LYS A 242 26.20 15.93 -23.90
CA LYS A 242 24.92 16.46 -23.42
C LYS A 242 24.87 16.42 -21.90
N CYS A 243 24.82 17.60 -21.28
CA CYS A 243 24.61 17.74 -19.85
C CYS A 243 23.11 17.68 -19.53
N LEU A 244 22.76 16.83 -18.57
CA LEU A 244 21.40 16.68 -18.04
C LEU A 244 21.37 17.25 -16.62
N GLN A 245 20.31 17.99 -16.32
CA GLN A 245 20.09 18.58 -15.01
C GLN A 245 18.99 17.80 -14.29
N ASP A 246 19.40 17.03 -13.31
CA ASP A 246 18.56 16.22 -12.47
C ASP A 246 18.04 17.08 -11.30
N VAL A 247 16.76 17.44 -11.40
CA VAL A 247 16.05 18.27 -10.42
C VAL A 247 14.86 17.51 -9.82
N CYS A 248 14.53 17.79 -8.57
CA CYS A 248 13.34 17.23 -7.94
C CYS A 248 12.08 17.68 -8.67
N ARG A 249 11.28 16.72 -9.12
CA ARG A 249 10.09 16.98 -9.94
C ARG A 249 8.85 17.43 -9.16
N GLN A 250 8.94 17.50 -7.82
CA GLN A 250 7.82 17.86 -6.94
C GLN A 250 6.50 17.12 -7.28
N CYS A 251 6.61 15.81 -7.52
CA CYS A 251 5.57 14.98 -8.10
C CYS A 251 4.24 15.07 -7.35
N LYS A 252 3.11 15.23 -8.05
CA LYS A 252 1.78 14.88 -7.53
C LYS A 252 1.79 13.43 -7.05
N GLY A 253 1.18 13.15 -5.89
CA GLY A 253 1.24 11.81 -5.30
C GLY A 253 2.67 11.36 -4.99
N ALA A 254 3.45 12.21 -4.32
CA ALA A 254 4.86 11.95 -4.05
C ALA A 254 5.05 10.75 -3.11
N ASP A 255 5.40 9.58 -3.65
CA ASP A 255 5.63 8.33 -2.89
C ASP A 255 6.63 8.51 -1.74
N CYS A 256 7.62 9.40 -1.91
CA CYS A 256 8.59 9.71 -0.87
C CYS A 256 7.97 10.32 0.39
N VAL A 257 6.91 11.13 0.25
CA VAL A 257 6.22 11.75 1.39
C VAL A 257 5.51 10.68 2.22
N ALA A 258 4.83 9.71 1.61
CA ALA A 258 4.20 8.65 2.38
C ALA A 258 5.16 7.60 2.91
N ALA A 259 6.34 7.45 2.30
CA ALA A 259 7.37 6.58 2.82
C ALA A 259 7.98 7.09 4.15
N CYS A 260 7.66 8.32 4.57
CA CYS A 260 8.21 8.92 5.78
C CYS A 260 7.45 8.45 7.04
N PRO A 261 8.09 7.71 7.96
CA PRO A 261 7.41 7.21 9.16
C PRO A 261 7.23 8.28 10.25
N THR A 262 8.05 9.33 10.25
CA THR A 262 8.03 10.38 11.28
C THR A 262 7.27 11.64 10.85
N GLY A 263 6.82 11.72 9.60
CA GLY A 263 6.24 12.95 9.03
C GLY A 263 7.26 14.04 8.71
N ALA A 264 8.57 13.78 8.85
CA ALA A 264 9.62 14.75 8.52
C ALA A 264 9.55 15.25 7.08
N LEU A 265 9.28 14.35 6.12
CA LEU A 265 9.05 14.70 4.73
C LEU A 265 7.55 14.92 4.53
N HIS A 266 7.15 16.17 4.28
CA HIS A 266 5.75 16.61 4.20
C HIS A 266 5.54 17.61 3.05
N VAL A 267 4.29 18.03 2.83
CA VAL A 267 3.95 19.11 1.89
C VAL A 267 3.96 20.42 2.66
N ASP A 268 4.77 21.37 2.21
CA ASP A 268 4.74 22.74 2.70
C ASP A 268 3.38 23.38 2.36
N PRO A 269 2.60 23.84 3.37
CA PRO A 269 1.29 24.42 3.14
C PRO A 269 1.32 25.73 2.34
N VAL A 270 2.45 26.44 2.32
CA VAL A 270 2.56 27.73 1.63
C VAL A 270 2.90 27.53 0.16
N THR A 271 3.97 26.79 -0.12
CA THR A 271 4.50 26.63 -1.49
C THR A 271 3.97 25.39 -2.20
N GLY A 272 3.37 24.44 -1.48
CA GLY A 272 3.04 23.12 -1.99
C GLY A 272 4.28 22.26 -2.29
N ALA A 273 5.49 22.72 -1.98
CA ALA A 273 6.71 21.96 -2.16
C ALA A 273 6.73 20.75 -1.21
N ARG A 274 7.34 19.65 -1.63
CA ARG A 274 7.62 18.54 -0.73
C ARG A 274 8.90 18.93 -0.01
N VAL A 275 8.94 18.96 1.31
CA VAL A 275 10.10 19.45 2.07
C VAL A 275 10.45 18.49 3.19
N ILE A 276 11.73 18.37 3.52
CA ILE A 276 12.20 17.54 4.64
C ILE A 276 12.55 18.47 5.80
N ASP A 277 11.88 18.30 6.93
CA ASP A 277 12.30 18.88 8.20
C ASP A 277 13.46 18.04 8.77
N GLY A 278 14.63 18.67 8.91
CA GLY A 278 15.81 18.05 9.47
C GLY A 278 15.68 17.66 10.94
N ASN A 279 14.84 18.37 11.72
CA ASN A 279 14.68 18.12 13.15
C ASN A 279 13.86 16.86 13.44
N LEU A 280 12.92 16.52 12.54
CA LEU A 280 12.08 15.33 12.66
C LEU A 280 12.65 14.11 11.93
N CYS A 281 13.69 14.30 11.12
CA CYS A 281 14.27 13.25 10.31
C CYS A 281 15.17 12.34 11.16
N ILE A 282 14.87 11.04 11.17
CA ILE A 282 15.65 10.02 11.89
C ILE A 282 16.70 9.31 11.02
N GLY A 283 16.91 9.77 9.78
CA GLY A 283 17.91 9.16 8.89
C GLY A 283 17.57 7.75 8.39
N CYS A 284 16.29 7.33 8.39
CA CYS A 284 15.89 5.96 7.99
C CYS A 284 16.04 5.65 6.49
N ARG A 285 16.21 6.67 5.62
CA ARG A 285 16.42 6.55 4.16
C ARG A 285 15.28 5.91 3.34
N ASN A 286 14.12 5.64 3.94
CA ASN A 286 12.94 5.13 3.22
C ASN A 286 12.54 6.01 2.02
N CYS A 287 12.66 7.34 2.16
CA CYS A 287 12.33 8.28 1.10
C CYS A 287 13.30 8.22 -0.10
N GLU A 288 14.58 7.92 0.13
CA GLU A 288 15.60 7.70 -0.91
C GLU A 288 15.26 6.47 -1.77
N GLU A 289 14.80 5.40 -1.13
CA GLU A 289 14.35 4.20 -1.84
C GLU A 289 13.04 4.47 -2.62
N ALA A 290 12.09 5.17 -2.01
CA ALA A 290 10.79 5.47 -2.59
C ALA A 290 10.86 6.44 -3.79
N CYS A 291 11.91 7.25 -3.91
CA CYS A 291 12.03 8.21 -5.00
C CYS A 291 12.40 7.51 -6.32
N GLN A 292 11.43 7.35 -7.23
CA GLN A 292 11.65 6.81 -8.59
C GLN A 292 12.69 7.62 -9.40
N TRP A 293 12.87 8.90 -9.05
CA TRP A 293 13.80 9.80 -9.72
C TRP A 293 15.18 9.86 -9.05
N LYS A 294 15.37 9.22 -7.89
CA LYS A 294 16.63 9.29 -7.11
C LYS A 294 17.08 10.71 -6.75
N MET A 295 16.11 11.60 -6.49
CA MET A 295 16.33 13.02 -6.17
C MET A 295 16.46 13.30 -4.67
N ILE A 296 16.57 12.26 -3.84
CA ILE A 296 16.74 12.38 -2.39
C ILE A 296 18.09 11.78 -2.04
N SER A 297 18.87 12.50 -1.25
CA SER A 297 20.20 12.09 -0.79
C SER A 297 20.25 12.05 0.73
N TYR A 298 21.25 11.39 1.28
CA TYR A 298 21.45 11.25 2.72
C TYR A 298 22.79 11.88 3.10
N ALA A 299 22.79 12.70 4.16
CA ALA A 299 23.98 13.33 4.71
C ALA A 299 24.42 12.55 5.97
N PRO A 300 25.48 11.70 5.90
CA PRO A 300 25.87 10.85 7.02
C PRO A 300 26.27 11.63 8.27
N ALA A 301 26.95 12.77 8.10
CA ALA A 301 27.40 13.60 9.22
C ALA A 301 26.26 14.20 10.05
N LYS A 302 25.10 14.46 9.43
CA LYS A 302 23.92 15.04 10.08
C LYS A 302 22.88 13.98 10.44
N ASN A 303 23.02 12.75 9.94
CA ASN A 303 21.99 11.72 9.98
C ASN A 303 20.62 12.17 9.41
N VAL A 304 20.64 12.99 8.36
CA VAL A 304 19.43 13.60 7.77
C VAL A 304 19.37 13.34 6.26
N CYS A 305 18.18 13.00 5.77
CA CYS A 305 17.89 12.97 4.34
C CYS A 305 17.59 14.38 3.83
N PHE A 306 18.02 14.72 2.62
CA PHE A 306 17.82 16.03 2.03
C PHE A 306 17.44 15.93 0.56
N LYS A 307 16.72 16.93 0.08
CA LYS A 307 16.26 17.08 -1.31
C LYS A 307 15.88 18.53 -1.56
N CYS A 308 15.57 18.87 -2.81
CA CYS A 308 15.12 20.21 -3.18
C CYS A 308 13.80 20.56 -2.46
N ASP A 309 13.79 21.73 -1.85
CA ASP A 309 12.69 22.37 -1.13
C ASP A 309 12.18 23.62 -1.86
N LEU A 310 12.61 23.82 -3.11
CA LEU A 310 12.37 25.00 -3.95
C LEU A 310 12.83 26.32 -3.31
N CYS A 311 13.66 26.27 -2.26
CA CYS A 311 14.10 27.45 -1.51
C CYS A 311 12.93 28.37 -1.11
N GLY A 312 11.78 27.81 -0.73
CA GLY A 312 10.60 28.60 -0.35
C GLY A 312 9.86 29.25 -1.54
N GLY A 313 10.12 28.81 -2.77
CA GLY A 313 9.52 29.37 -3.99
C GLY A 313 10.45 30.28 -4.78
N ASP A 314 11.66 30.53 -4.28
CA ASP A 314 12.69 31.38 -4.92
C ASP A 314 14.03 30.61 -5.05
N PRO A 315 14.14 29.69 -6.03
CA PRO A 315 15.27 28.79 -6.13
C PRO A 315 16.54 29.48 -6.63
N ALA A 316 17.54 29.58 -5.76
CA ALA A 316 18.80 30.25 -6.08
C ALA A 316 19.57 29.63 -7.26
N CYS A 317 19.33 28.34 -7.56
CA CYS A 317 19.92 27.68 -8.73
C CYS A 317 19.34 28.15 -10.07
N VAL A 318 18.09 28.65 -10.08
CA VAL A 318 17.45 29.23 -11.26
C VAL A 318 18.06 30.60 -11.53
N ASP A 319 18.12 31.47 -10.51
CA ASP A 319 18.68 32.82 -10.63
C ASP A 319 20.16 32.81 -11.02
N ALA A 320 20.92 31.86 -10.49
CA ALA A 320 22.35 31.75 -10.75
C ALA A 320 22.68 31.05 -12.09
N CYS A 321 21.70 30.62 -12.88
CA CYS A 321 21.96 29.89 -14.12
C CYS A 321 22.28 30.86 -15.28
N PRO A 322 23.56 31.01 -15.71
CA PRO A 322 23.91 31.98 -16.76
C PRO A 322 23.34 31.60 -18.13
N ALA A 323 23.11 30.31 -18.37
CA ALA A 323 22.58 29.80 -19.62
C ALA A 323 21.04 29.79 -19.68
N GLY A 324 20.35 30.14 -18.58
CA GLY A 324 18.88 30.06 -18.50
C GLY A 324 18.33 28.63 -18.64
N ALA A 325 19.15 27.62 -18.33
CA ALA A 325 18.85 26.21 -18.52
C ALA A 325 17.95 25.62 -17.43
N LEU A 326 17.71 26.35 -16.34
CA LEU A 326 16.77 26.02 -15.28
C LEU A 326 15.70 27.12 -15.21
N LYS A 327 14.42 26.74 -15.12
CA LYS A 327 13.30 27.68 -15.01
C LYS A 327 12.35 27.23 -13.92
N LEU A 328 11.87 28.17 -13.10
CA LEU A 328 10.76 27.92 -12.19
C LEU A 328 9.44 28.03 -12.97
N VAL A 329 8.62 27.01 -12.88
CA VAL A 329 7.24 27.01 -13.39
C VAL A 329 6.32 27.12 -12.20
N VAL A 330 5.37 28.05 -12.25
CA VAL A 330 4.36 28.28 -11.21
C VAL A 330 2.98 28.00 -11.83
N THR A 331 2.10 27.30 -11.12
CA THR A 331 0.72 27.09 -11.54
C THR A 331 -0.11 28.33 -11.23
N GLU A 332 -0.85 28.85 -12.22
CA GLU A 332 -1.82 29.92 -12.00
C GLU A 332 -2.90 29.44 -11.02
N ARG A 333 -3.16 30.19 -9.94
CA ARG A 333 -4.23 29.90 -8.98
C ARG A 333 -5.58 30.12 -9.65
N SER A 334 -6.52 29.18 -9.53
CA SER A 334 -7.92 29.44 -9.84
C SER A 334 -8.49 30.45 -8.84
N ALA A 335 -9.14 31.51 -9.33
CA ALA A 335 -9.72 32.63 -8.59
C ALA A 335 -10.77 32.29 -7.50
N THR A 336 -11.01 31.00 -7.23
CA THR A 336 -11.99 30.52 -6.24
C THR A 336 -11.44 30.41 -4.82
N ASP A 337 -10.11 30.38 -4.64
CA ASP A 337 -9.51 30.15 -3.32
C ASP A 337 -9.30 31.45 -2.52
N ASP A 338 -9.35 32.62 -3.16
CA ASP A 338 -9.20 33.92 -2.50
C ASP A 338 -10.44 34.31 -1.67
N ALA A 339 -11.61 33.70 -1.93
CA ALA A 339 -12.85 33.95 -1.19
C ALA A 339 -12.79 33.42 0.26
N VAL A 340 -11.94 32.43 0.55
CA VAL A 340 -11.82 31.82 1.89
C VAL A 340 -10.90 32.65 2.81
N ARG A 341 -10.06 33.54 2.25
CA ARG A 341 -9.14 34.40 3.03
C ARG A 341 -9.71 35.77 3.41
N MET A 342 -10.81 36.21 2.80
CA MET A 342 -11.45 37.49 3.16
C MET A 342 -12.63 37.35 4.12
N ALA A 343 -12.88 36.14 4.65
CA ALA A 343 -13.98 35.86 5.58
C ALA A 343 -13.53 35.22 6.91
N GLY A 344 -12.22 35.27 7.23
CA GLY A 344 -11.65 34.75 8.47
C GLY A 344 -10.88 35.81 9.24
#